data_AF-A0A9D1URY8-F1
#
_entry.id   AF-A0A9D1URY8-F1
#
_cell.length_a   1.000
_cell.length_b   1.000
_cell.length_c   1.000
_cell.angle_alpha   90.00
_cell.angle_beta   90.00
_cell.angle_gamma   90.00
#
_symmetry.space_group_name_H-M   'P 1'
#
loop_
_entity.id
_entity.type
_entity.pdbx_description
1 polymer ?
#
loop_
_entity_poly.entity_id
_entity_poly.type
_entity_poly.pdbx_seq_one_letter_code
_entity_poly.pdbx_strand_id
1 'polypeptide(L)' 'MDEVDVVACVGAGTIGGGWAAYFLSRGLTVRVWDPSPTAGEKLRRLID' A
#
# COMPACT_ATOMS: atom_id res chain seq x y z
N MET A 1 16.50 -17.80 6.95
CA MET A 1 15.24 -17.61 6.21
C MET A 1 15.15 -16.14 5.94
N ASP A 2 15.03 -15.71 4.69
CA ASP A 2 14.97 -14.29 4.36
C ASP A 2 13.64 -13.72 4.89
N GLU A 3 13.74 -12.77 5.82
CA GLU A 3 12.58 -12.05 6.36
C GLU A 3 12.15 -11.00 5.33
N VAL A 4 10.83 -10.85 5.15
CA VAL A 4 10.28 -9.83 4.25
C VAL A 4 10.00 -8.58 5.07
N ASP A 5 10.78 -7.52 4.87
CA ASP A 5 10.60 -6.24 5.58
C ASP A 5 9.82 -5.20 4.76
N VAL A 6 9.85 -5.33 3.42
CA VAL A 6 9.30 -4.34 2.49
C VAL A 6 8.37 -5.01 1.48
N VAL A 7 7.18 -4.44 1.32
CA VAL A 7 6.19 -4.90 0.32
C VAL A 7 5.88 -3.77 -0.66
N ALA A 8 5.87 -4.11 -1.95
CA ALA A 8 5.41 -3.21 -3.01
C ALA A 8 3.97 -3.55 -3.41
N CYS A 9 3.06 -2.58 -3.34
CA CYS A 9 1.73 -2.67 -3.91
C CYS A 9 1.69 -1.89 -5.23
N VAL A 10 1.42 -2.58 -6.34
CA VAL A 10 1.24 -1.97 -7.66
C VAL A 10 -0.25 -1.82 -7.92
N GLY A 11 -0.73 -0.58 -7.89
CA GLY A 11 -2.13 -0.20 -7.87
C GLY A 11 -2.57 0.27 -6.47
N ALA A 12 -3.29 1.39 -6.42
CA ALA A 12 -3.79 2.02 -5.19
C ALA A 12 -5.33 2.16 -5.18
N GLY A 13 -6.03 1.37 -5.99
CA GLY A 13 -7.49 1.22 -5.90
C GLY A 13 -7.91 0.41 -4.66
N THR A 14 -9.18 0.03 -4.56
CA THR A 14 -9.76 -0.66 -3.38
C THR A 14 -8.94 -1.86 -2.92
N ILE A 15 -8.57 -2.76 -3.83
CA ILE A 15 -7.81 -3.98 -3.47
C ILE A 15 -6.36 -3.64 -3.10
N GLY A 16 -5.69 -2.81 -3.90
CA GLY A 16 -4.30 -2.43 -3.62
C GLY A 16 -4.15 -1.66 -2.32
N GLY A 17 -5.09 -0.76 -2.03
CA GLY A 17 -5.15 -0.03 -0.77
C GLY A 17 -5.50 -0.91 0.42
N GLY A 18 -6.39 -1.89 0.26
CA GLY A 18 -6.66 -2.90 1.29
C GLY A 18 -5.42 -3.73 1.65
N TRP A 19 -4.63 -4.13 0.65
CA TRP A 19 -3.35 -4.80 0.89
C TRP A 19 -2.32 -3.88 1.54
N ALA A 20 -2.24 -2.62 1.11
CA ALA A 20 -1.35 -1.65 1.72
C ALA A 20 -1.67 -1.47 3.21
N ALA A 21 -2.94 -1.28 3.57
CA ALA A 21 -3.40 -1.20 4.96
C ALA A 21 -3.08 -2.48 5.74
N TYR A 22 -3.34 -3.64 5.14
CA TYR A 22 -3.02 -4.93 5.77
C TYR A 22 -1.54 -5.04 6.09
N PHE A 23 -0.63 -4.82 5.14
CA PHE A 23 0.81 -4.94 5.38
C PHE A 23 1.35 -3.89 6.35
N LEU A 24 0.83 -2.65 6.29
CA LEU A 24 1.14 -1.62 7.29
C LEU A 24 0.75 -2.09 8.70
N SER A 25 -0.42 -2.72 8.87
CA SER A 25 -0.85 -3.26 10.16
C SER A 25 0.02 -4.41 10.69
N ARG A 26 0.81 -5.04 9.81
CA ARG A 26 1.79 -6.08 10.17
C ARG A 26 3.16 -5.53 10.53
N GLY A 27 3.35 -4.20 10.50
CA GLY A 27 4.63 -3.55 10.78
C GLY A 27 5.59 -3.54 9.59
N LEU A 28 5.12 -3.90 8.39
CA LEU A 28 5.94 -3.91 7.18
C LEU A 28 6.04 -2.51 6.57
N THR A 29 7.16 -2.22 5.93
CA THR A 29 7.29 -1.03 5.09
C THR A 29 6.55 -1.25 3.78
N VAL A 30 5.59 -0.39 3.45
CA VAL A 30 4.82 -0.51 2.20
C VAL A 30 5.17 0.61 1.23
N ARG A 31 5.54 0.23 0.00
CA ARG A 31 5.69 1.15 -1.14
C ARG A 31 4.52 0.95 -2.09
N VAL A 32 3.82 2.03 -2.44
CA VAL A 32 2.70 1.97 -3.37
C VAL A 32 3.02 2.75 -4.63
N TRP A 33 2.72 2.18 -5.79
CA TRP A 33 2.80 2.86 -7.08
C TRP A 33 1.47 2.74 -7.82
N ASP A 34 1.04 3.84 -8.45
CA ASP A 34 -0.14 3.88 -9.29
C ASP A 34 0.05 5.00 -10.34
N PRO A 35 -0.35 4.82 -11.61
CA PRO A 35 -0.17 5.84 -12.64
C PRO A 35 -1.13 7.03 -12.48
N SER A 36 -2.19 6.91 -11.69
CA SER A 36 -3.12 8.00 -11.47
C SER A 36 -2.47 9.09 -10.61
N PRO A 37 -2.49 10.36 -11.05
CA PRO A 37 -1.97 11.46 -10.23
C PRO A 37 -2.77 11.66 -8.93
N THR A 38 -4.00 11.14 -8.86
CA THR A 38 -4.88 11.23 -7.68
C THR A 38 -4.74 10.05 -6.71
N ALA A 39 -3.94 9.03 -7.06
CA ALA A 39 -3.94 7.78 -6.30
C ALA A 39 -3.42 7.96 -4.87
N GLY A 40 -2.39 8.79 -4.67
CA GLY A 40 -1.82 9.03 -3.34
C GLY A 40 -2.80 9.68 -2.36
N GLU A 41 -3.62 10.62 -2.82
CA GLU A 41 -4.67 11.24 -2.00
C GLU A 41 -5.79 10.24 -1.67
N LYS A 42 -6.25 9.49 -2.68
CA LYS A 42 -7.28 8.47 -2.50
C LYS A 42 -6.83 7.37 -1.53
N LEU A 43 -5.57 6.95 -1.65
CA LEU A 43 -5.00 5.95 -0.77
C LEU A 43 -4.93 6.44 0.67
N ARG A 44 -4.43 7.65 0.93
CA ARG A 44 -4.39 8.22 2.29
C ARG A 44 -5.77 8.22 2.93
N ARG A 45 -6.79 8.72 2.22
CA ARG A 45 -8.18 8.69 2.70
C ARG A 45 -8.74 7.29 2.99
N LEU A 46 -8.21 6.26 2.34
CA LEU A 46 -8.65 4.88 2.53
C LEU A 46 -7.98 4.22 3.75
N ILE A 47 -6.76 4.64 4.09
CA ILE A 47 -5.91 3.96 5.09
C ILE A 47 -5.64 4.77 6.36
N ASP A 48 -5.91 6.08 6.35
CA ASP A 48 -5.96 6.93 7.55
C ASP A 48 -7.16 6.53 8.44
#